data_AF-A0A1Q8B3D9-F1
#
_entry.id   AF-A0A1Q8B3D9-F1
#
_cell.length_a   1.000
_cell.length_b   1.000
_cell.length_c   1.000
_cell.angle_alpha   90.00
_cell.angle_beta   90.00
_cell.angle_gamma   90.00
#
_symmetry.space_group_name_H-M   'P 1'
#
loop_
_entity.id
_entity.type
_entity.pdbx_description
1 polymer ?
#
loop_
_entity_poly.entity_id
_entity_poly.type
_entity_poly.pdbx_seq_one_letter_code
_entity_poly.pdbx_strand_id
1 'polypeptide(L)'
;MPIVSVSLPNELVDSMTAIQESQGYAGRSDIVRAAIRLLLSDSREKASLTGRVAAILVVTHDESNEEPITRLKHAYDDIVRTHIHNKMGQNNCFELFLLEGEGRKVASMTSAFQKEKKLRSVRLLVV
;
A
#
# COMPACT_ATOMS: atom_id res chain seq x y z
N MET A 1 9.81 -19.36 22.33
CA MET A 1 9.12 -18.66 21.22
C MET A 1 8.57 -19.70 20.26
N PRO A 2 7.35 -19.55 19.74
CA PRO A 2 6.84 -20.44 18.70
C PRO A 2 7.70 -20.31 17.43
N ILE A 3 7.94 -21.43 16.75
CA ILE A 3 8.65 -21.48 15.47
C ILE A 3 7.61 -21.72 14.38
N VAL A 4 7.62 -20.87 13.36
CA VAL A 4 6.76 -21.00 12.17
C VAL A 4 7.68 -21.23 10.97
N SER A 5 7.40 -22.28 10.20
CA SER A 5 8.10 -22.54 8.93
C SER A 5 7.25 -22.03 7.78
N VAL A 6 7.88 -21.32 6.84
CA VAL A 6 7.22 -20.76 5.66
C VAL A 6 8.02 -21.10 4.41
N SER A 7 7.33 -21.48 3.34
CA SER A 7 7.93 -21.65 2.02
C SER A 7 7.97 -20.31 1.30
N LEU A 8 9.15 -19.91 0.83
CA LEU A 8 9.37 -18.66 0.11
C LEU A 8 10.13 -18.96 -1.20
N PRO A 9 9.81 -18.27 -2.32
CA PRO A 9 10.62 -18.30 -3.53
C PRO A 9 12.07 -17.86 -3.25
N ASN A 10 13.02 -18.43 -3.98
CA ASN A 10 14.45 -18.09 -3.83
C ASN A 10 14.71 -16.59 -3.99
N GLU A 11 14.03 -15.93 -4.93
CA GLU A 11 14.13 -14.48 -5.18
C GLU A 11 13.85 -13.64 -3.91
N LEU A 12 12.88 -14.05 -3.08
CA LEU A 12 12.60 -13.35 -1.82
C LEU A 12 13.68 -13.59 -0.78
N VAL A 13 14.22 -14.81 -0.70
CA VAL A 13 15.30 -15.16 0.23
C VAL A 13 16.58 -14.40 -0.10
N ASP A 14 16.88 -14.24 -1.38
CA ASP A 14 18.03 -13.47 -1.87
C ASP A 14 17.84 -11.98 -1.54
N SER A 15 16.65 -11.44 -1.80
CA SER A 15 16.29 -10.06 -1.43
C SER A 15 16.41 -9.79 0.07
N MET A 16 16.01 -10.74 0.92
CA MET A 16 16.19 -10.64 2.37
C MET A 16 17.66 -10.59 2.77
N THR A 17 18.52 -11.34 2.07
CA THR A 17 19.97 -11.37 2.36
C THR A 17 20.59 -10.01 2.02
N ALA A 18 20.22 -9.40 0.89
CA ALA A 18 20.66 -8.05 0.52
C ALA A 18 20.21 -6.96 1.52
N ILE A 19 18.97 -7.06 2.04
CA ILE A 19 18.47 -6.15 3.09
C ILE A 19 19.26 -6.34 4.39
N GLN A 20 19.59 -7.59 4.74
CA GLN A 20 20.36 -7.89 5.95
C GLN A 20 21.72 -7.19 5.94
N GLU A 21 22.43 -7.28 4.82
CA GLU A 21 23.76 -6.67 4.64
C GLU A 21 23.71 -5.14 4.61
N SER A 22 22.69 -4.56 3.99
CA SER A 22 22.58 -3.10 3.81
C SER A 22 22.03 -2.36 5.02
N GLN A 23 21.15 -2.98 5.82
CA GLN A 23 20.44 -2.32 6.92
C GLN A 23 20.82 -2.83 8.32
N GLY A 24 21.77 -3.77 8.42
CA GLY A 24 22.32 -4.21 9.69
C GLY A 24 21.40 -5.09 10.55
N TYR A 25 20.44 -5.78 9.94
CA TYR A 25 19.59 -6.73 10.66
C TYR A 25 20.41 -7.93 11.16
N ALA A 26 20.13 -8.40 12.38
CA ALA A 26 20.88 -9.50 13.00
C ALA A 26 20.66 -10.86 12.31
N GLY A 27 19.61 -10.99 11.47
CA GLY A 27 19.33 -12.20 10.72
C GLY A 27 17.99 -12.15 9.99
N ARG A 28 17.74 -13.15 9.14
CA ARG A 28 16.48 -13.31 8.37
C ARG A 28 15.23 -13.29 9.25
N SER A 29 15.29 -13.90 10.44
CA SER A 29 14.15 -13.92 11.38
C SER A 29 13.83 -12.53 11.95
N ASP A 30 14.81 -11.62 12.00
CA ASP A 30 14.59 -10.25 12.46
C ASP A 30 13.90 -9.41 11.39
N ILE A 31 14.31 -9.59 10.13
CA ILE A 31 13.66 -8.99 8.96
C ILE A 31 12.19 -9.42 8.86
N VAL A 32 11.90 -10.72 8.99
CA VAL A 32 10.52 -11.23 8.96
C VAL A 32 9.69 -10.63 10.08
N ARG A 33 10.23 -10.53 11.30
CA ARG A 33 9.54 -9.89 12.43
C ARG A 33 9.27 -8.41 12.18
N ALA A 34 10.23 -7.67 11.63
CA ALA A 34 10.05 -6.26 11.27
C ALA A 34 8.95 -6.09 10.21
N ALA A 35 8.96 -6.91 9.15
CA ALA A 35 7.95 -6.90 8.11
C ALA A 35 6.54 -7.21 8.64
N ILE A 36 6.41 -8.24 9.50
CA ILE A 36 5.13 -8.58 10.14
C ILE A 36 4.62 -7.44 11.01
N ARG A 37 5.49 -6.78 11.80
CA ARG A 37 5.10 -5.63 12.63
C ARG A 37 4.60 -4.47 11.77
N LEU A 38 5.29 -4.17 10.67
CA LEU A 38 4.87 -3.13 9.73
C LEU A 38 3.49 -3.45 9.15
N LEU A 39 3.28 -4.69 8.71
CA LEU A 39 1.99 -5.15 8.17
C LEU A 39 0.86 -5.08 9.21
N LEU A 40 1.12 -5.50 10.45
CA LEU A 40 0.14 -5.44 11.53
C LEU A 40 -0.18 -3.99 11.93
N SER A 41 0.81 -3.10 11.91
CA SER A 41 0.60 -1.67 12.18
C SER A 41 -0.29 -1.04 11.12
N ASP A 42 0.03 -1.25 9.84
CA ASP A 42 -0.77 -0.78 8.69
C ASP A 42 -2.21 -1.34 8.75
N SER A 43 -2.36 -2.61 9.11
CA SER A 43 -3.68 -3.24 9.28
C SER A 43 -4.48 -2.63 10.42
N ARG A 44 -3.86 -2.34 11.57
CA ARG A 44 -4.54 -1.72 12.72
C ARG A 44 -4.95 -0.29 12.44
N GLU A 45 -4.08 0.49 11.80
CA GLU A 45 -4.36 1.87 11.42
C GLU A 45 -5.60 1.93 10.52
N LYS A 46 -5.67 1.07 9.50
CA LYS A 46 -6.84 0.92 8.64
C LYS A 46 -8.09 0.42 9.37
N ALA A 47 -7.93 -0.52 10.31
CA ALA A 47 -9.06 -1.03 11.11
C ALA A 47 -9.60 0.02 12.12
N SER A 48 -8.78 0.99 12.50
CA SER A 48 -9.14 2.06 13.44
C SER A 48 -9.89 3.23 12.80
N LEU A 49 -10.04 3.23 11.47
CA LEU A 49 -10.77 4.24 10.71
C LEU A 49 -12.27 4.23 11.08
N THR A 50 -12.63 5.03 12.07
CA THR A 50 -14.01 5.21 12.56
C THR A 50 -14.42 6.67 12.45
N GLY A 51 -15.72 6.91 12.23
CA GLY A 51 -16.23 8.26 12.01
C GLY A 51 -15.78 8.86 10.68
N ARG A 52 -15.74 10.20 10.63
CA ARG A 52 -15.31 10.97 9.47
C ARG A 52 -13.80 11.20 9.55
N VAL A 53 -13.07 10.83 8.51
CA VAL A 53 -11.60 10.86 8.45
C VAL A 53 -11.13 11.66 7.24
N ALA A 54 -9.97 12.30 7.37
CA ALA A 54 -9.20 12.83 6.26
C ALA A 54 -7.99 11.90 6.03
N ALA A 55 -7.70 11.60 4.77
CA ALA A 55 -6.60 10.71 4.44
C ALA A 55 -6.00 11.04 3.06
N ILE A 56 -4.78 10.56 2.83
CA ILE A 56 -4.09 10.65 1.55
C ILE A 56 -3.83 9.23 1.07
N LEU A 57 -4.38 8.87 -0.09
CA LEU A 57 -4.08 7.62 -0.77
C LEU A 57 -3.09 7.89 -1.89
N VAL A 58 -1.92 7.26 -1.81
CA VAL A 58 -0.85 7.34 -2.80
C VAL A 58 -0.82 6.05 -3.59
N VAL A 59 -0.86 6.16 -4.92
CA VAL A 59 -0.88 5.02 -5.84
C VAL A 59 0.19 5.20 -6.89
N THR A 60 0.93 4.14 -7.22
CA THR A 60 1.81 4.12 -8.39
C THR A 60 1.44 2.99 -9.33
N HIS A 61 1.46 3.27 -10.63
CA HIS A 61 1.15 2.31 -11.67
C HIS A 61 1.95 2.57 -12.94
N ASP A 62 1.91 1.62 -13.86
CA ASP A 62 2.44 1.80 -15.21
C ASP A 62 1.49 2.66 -16.05
N GLU A 63 1.99 3.54 -16.91
CA GLU A 63 1.17 4.43 -17.76
C GLU A 63 0.16 3.66 -18.61
N SER A 64 0.47 2.41 -18.99
CA SER A 64 -0.45 1.54 -19.72
C SER A 64 -1.70 1.12 -18.93
N ASN A 65 -1.80 1.44 -17.64
CA ASN A 65 -2.84 0.97 -16.71
C ASN A 65 -3.67 2.10 -16.07
N GLU A 66 -4.13 3.07 -16.86
CA GLU A 66 -5.03 4.14 -16.38
C GLU A 66 -6.50 3.71 -16.22
N GLU A 67 -6.96 2.71 -16.98
CA GLU A 67 -8.37 2.29 -16.94
C GLU A 67 -8.82 1.78 -15.55
N PRO A 68 -8.08 0.89 -14.85
CA PRO A 68 -8.47 0.43 -13.53
C PRO A 68 -8.54 1.55 -12.50
N ILE A 69 -7.61 2.50 -12.59
CA ILE A 69 -7.60 3.70 -11.74
C ILE A 69 -8.89 4.48 -11.94
N THR A 70 -9.20 4.84 -13.19
CA THR A 70 -10.34 5.71 -13.50
C THR A 70 -11.64 5.08 -13.02
N ARG A 71 -11.80 3.77 -13.24
CA ARG A 71 -12.93 2.98 -12.75
C ARG A 71 -13.01 2.98 -11.22
N LEU A 72 -11.90 2.74 -10.53
CA LEU A 72 -11.87 2.70 -9.07
C LEU A 72 -12.14 4.09 -8.48
N LYS A 73 -11.52 5.14 -9.01
CA LYS A 73 -11.78 6.53 -8.62
C LYS A 73 -13.28 6.84 -8.69
N HIS A 74 -13.92 6.57 -9.83
CA HIS A 74 -15.34 6.87 -10.02
C HIS A 74 -16.25 6.14 -9.02
N ALA A 75 -15.88 4.93 -8.59
CA ALA A 75 -16.63 4.19 -7.57
C ALA A 75 -16.58 4.85 -6.17
N TYR A 76 -15.65 5.78 -5.93
CA TYR A 76 -15.41 6.46 -4.66
C TYR A 76 -15.36 8.00 -4.81
N ASP A 77 -15.90 8.56 -5.90
CA ASP A 77 -15.86 10.00 -6.20
C ASP A 77 -16.48 10.85 -5.06
N ASP A 78 -17.37 10.28 -4.26
CA ASP A 78 -18.04 10.95 -3.14
C ASP A 78 -17.12 11.27 -1.95
N ILE A 79 -16.00 10.53 -1.81
CA ILE A 79 -14.99 10.77 -0.77
C ILE A 79 -13.70 11.39 -1.30
N VAL A 80 -13.54 11.49 -2.63
CA VAL A 80 -12.36 12.09 -3.27
C VAL A 80 -12.54 13.61 -3.34
N ARG A 81 -11.73 14.35 -2.59
CA ARG A 81 -11.71 15.83 -2.63
C ARG A 81 -10.82 16.37 -3.73
N THR A 82 -9.70 15.71 -3.95
CA THR A 82 -8.72 16.12 -4.95
C THR A 82 -8.01 14.88 -5.45
N HIS A 83 -7.79 14.83 -6.76
CA HIS A 83 -6.99 13.81 -7.41
C HIS A 83 -5.90 14.51 -8.22
N ILE A 84 -4.65 14.19 -7.91
CA ILE A 84 -3.47 14.64 -8.65
C ILE A 84 -2.89 13.44 -9.36
N HIS A 85 -2.85 13.47 -10.69
CA HIS A 85 -2.15 12.50 -11.52
C HIS A 85 -0.88 13.15 -12.07
N ASN A 86 0.25 12.49 -11.92
CA ASN A 86 1.52 12.95 -12.47
C ASN A 86 2.28 11.83 -13.17
N LYS A 87 2.78 12.11 -14.37
CA LYS A 87 3.66 11.19 -15.10
C LYS A 87 5.09 11.37 -14.60
N MET A 88 5.64 10.35 -13.94
CA MET A 88 7.05 10.26 -13.56
C MET A 88 7.80 9.40 -14.59
N GLY A 89 9.05 9.77 -14.89
CA GLY A 89 9.84 9.15 -15.95
C GLY A 89 9.83 7.60 -15.96
N GLN A 90 10.07 7.02 -17.15
CA GLN A 90 10.05 5.58 -17.42
C GLN A 90 8.65 4.94 -17.32
N ASN A 91 7.63 5.53 -17.96
CA ASN A 91 6.27 4.99 -18.06
C ASN A 91 5.59 4.71 -16.70
N ASN A 92 5.90 5.51 -15.67
CA ASN A 92 5.27 5.37 -14.36
C ASN A 92 4.36 6.56 -14.08
N CYS A 93 3.18 6.29 -13.55
CA CYS A 93 2.28 7.31 -13.05
C CYS A 93 2.26 7.27 -11.52
N PHE A 94 2.24 8.46 -10.95
CA PHE A 94 2.08 8.71 -9.53
C PHE A 94 0.75 9.43 -9.33
N GLU A 95 -0.11 8.86 -8.50
CA GLU A 95 -1.42 9.41 -8.20
C GLU A 95 -1.59 9.66 -6.71
N LEU A 96 -2.21 10.79 -6.41
CA LEU A 96 -2.48 11.23 -5.05
C LEU A 96 -3.95 11.61 -4.93
N PHE A 97 -4.66 10.88 -4.07
CA PHE A 97 -6.05 11.16 -3.74
C PHE A 97 -6.13 11.74 -2.33
N LEU A 98 -6.58 13.00 -2.22
CA LEU A 98 -7.02 13.55 -0.95
C LEU A 98 -8.44 13.07 -0.70
N LEU A 99 -8.61 12.33 0.38
CA LEU A 99 -9.86 11.70 0.77
C LEU A 99 -10.43 12.36 2.01
N GLU A 100 -11.74 12.58 2.03
CA GLU A 100 -12.45 13.01 3.22
C GLU A 100 -13.84 12.37 3.24
N GLY A 101 -14.13 11.56 4.26
CA GLY A 101 -15.39 10.83 4.32
C GLY A 101 -15.44 9.82 5.45
N GLU A 102 -16.36 8.87 5.38
CA GLU A 102 -16.43 7.81 6.38
C GLU A 102 -15.21 6.89 6.32
N GLY A 103 -14.62 6.60 7.48
CA GLY A 103 -13.45 5.74 7.61
C GLY A 103 -13.61 4.37 6.95
N ARG A 104 -14.82 3.79 7.00
CA ARG A 104 -15.12 2.52 6.30
C ARG A 104 -15.03 2.66 4.78
N LYS A 105 -15.46 3.77 4.20
CA LYS A 105 -15.34 4.02 2.74
C LYS A 105 -13.88 4.23 2.35
N VAL A 106 -13.12 5.00 3.12
CA VAL A 106 -11.67 5.20 2.90
C VAL A 106 -10.92 3.85 2.96
N ALA A 107 -11.22 3.01 3.96
CA ALA A 107 -10.68 1.67 4.08
C ALA A 107 -11.06 0.76 2.88
N SER A 108 -12.31 0.85 2.43
CA SER A 108 -12.81 0.08 1.28
C SER A 108 -12.12 0.49 -0.01
N MET A 109 -11.99 1.81 -0.27
CA MET A 109 -11.25 2.35 -1.41
C MET A 109 -9.81 1.84 -1.38
N THR A 110 -9.11 2.03 -0.27
CA THR A 110 -7.72 1.57 -0.10
C THR A 110 -7.58 0.07 -0.40
N SER A 111 -8.49 -0.75 0.15
CA SER A 111 -8.49 -2.19 -0.08
C SER A 111 -8.76 -2.56 -1.53
N ALA A 112 -9.63 -1.82 -2.23
CA ALA A 112 -9.93 -2.06 -3.64
C ALA A 112 -8.70 -1.76 -4.53
N PHE A 113 -8.00 -0.66 -4.26
CA PHE A 113 -6.73 -0.35 -4.94
C PHE A 113 -5.67 -1.39 -4.61
N GLN A 114 -5.49 -1.80 -3.35
CA GLN A 114 -4.50 -2.82 -2.98
C GLN A 114 -4.72 -4.20 -3.63
N LYS A 115 -5.96 -4.53 -4.02
CA LYS A 115 -6.30 -5.79 -4.70
C LYS A 115 -6.11 -5.72 -6.22
N GLU A 116 -5.93 -4.53 -6.80
CA GLU A 116 -5.74 -4.36 -8.24
C GLU A 116 -4.31 -4.76 -8.62
N LYS A 117 -4.19 -5.83 -9.41
CA LYS A 117 -2.89 -6.46 -9.75
C LYS A 117 -2.00 -5.58 -10.62
N LYS A 118 -2.59 -4.60 -11.31
CA LYS A 118 -1.91 -3.66 -12.20
C LYS A 118 -1.28 -2.47 -11.48
N LEU A 119 -1.52 -2.32 -10.17
CA LEU A 119 -0.93 -1.26 -9.35
C LEU A 119 0.36 -1.75 -8.70
N ARG A 120 1.40 -0.92 -8.69
CA ARG A 120 2.71 -1.26 -8.15
C ARG A 120 2.77 -1.00 -6.65
N SER A 121 2.30 0.15 -6.20
CA SER A 121 2.27 0.49 -4.77
C SER A 121 1.01 1.27 -4.43
N VAL A 122 0.45 0.98 -3.25
CA VAL A 122 -0.74 1.64 -2.71
C VAL A 122 -0.48 1.87 -1.23
N ARG A 123 -0.43 3.14 -0.81
CA ARG A 123 -0.25 3.53 0.60
C ARG A 123 -1.33 4.51 1.03
N LEU A 124 -1.89 4.26 2.20
CA LEU A 124 -2.81 5.18 2.86
C LEU A 124 -2.06 5.89 3.99
N LEU A 125 -2.23 7.20 4.09
CA LEU A 125 -1.79 8.02 5.20
C LEU A 125 -3.04 8.65 5.82
N VAL A 126 -3.32 8.34 7.08
CA VAL A 126 -4.43 8.96 7.81
C VAL A 126 -3.92 10.26 8.43
N VAL A 127 -4.72 11.34 8.36
CA VAL A 127 -4.39 12.67 8.90
C VAL A 127 -5.11 12.89 10.22
#